data_AF-A0A9D6K1A4-F1
#
_entry.id   AF-A0A9D6K1A4-F1
#
_cell.length_a   1.000
_cell.length_b   1.000
_cell.length_c   1.000
_cell.angle_alpha   90.00
_cell.angle_beta   90.00
_cell.angle_gamma   90.00
#
_symmetry.space_group_name_H-M   'P 1'
#
loop_
_entity.id
_entity.type
_entity.pdbx_description
1 polymer ?
#
loop_
_entity_poly.entity_id
_entity_poly.type
_entity_poly.pdbx_seq_one_letter_code
_entity_poly.pdbx_strand_id
1 'polypeptide(L)' 'AVYGREGQACPRCGRRIRRMVLGQRSTHFCARCQR' A
#
# COMPACT_ATOMS: atom_id res chain seq x y z
N ALA A 1 5.98 6.78 3.39
CA ALA A 1 4.95 6.45 4.39
C ALA A 1 3.65 6.02 3.70
N VAL A 2 3.44 4.71 3.46
CA VAL A 2 2.18 4.13 2.94
C VAL A 2 1.49 3.23 3.98
N TYR A 3 2.12 3.03 5.13
CA TYR A 3 1.63 2.20 6.22
C TYR A 3 0.38 2.82 6.86
N GLY A 4 -0.66 2.02 7.08
CA GLY A 4 -1.95 2.49 7.64
C GLY A 4 -2.81 3.32 6.68
N ARG A 5 -2.41 3.44 5.40
CA ARG A 5 -3.18 4.14 4.36
C ARG A 5 -3.93 3.18 3.43
N GLU A 6 -4.30 2.01 3.95
CA GLU A 6 -5.09 1.03 3.21
C GLU A 6 -6.33 1.68 2.58
N GLY A 7 -6.55 1.46 1.28
CA GLY A 7 -7.69 2.02 0.55
C GLY A 7 -7.56 3.49 0.15
N GLN A 8 -6.62 4.25 0.74
CA GLN A 8 -6.38 5.64 0.36
C GLN A 8 -5.57 5.76 -0.93
N ALA A 9 -5.67 6.93 -1.57
CA ALA A 9 -4.86 7.28 -2.74
C ALA A 9 -3.37 7.36 -2.38
N CYS A 10 -2.54 6.75 -3.21
CA CYS A 10 -1.09 6.80 -3.08
C CYS A 10 -0.60 8.24 -3.27
N PRO A 11 0.22 8.79 -2.36
CA PRO A 11 0.70 10.17 -2.47
C PRO A 11 1.63 10.41 -3.68
N ARG A 12 2.12 9.36 -4.35
CA ARG A 12 2.97 9.48 -5.54
C ARG A 12 2.24 9.35 -6.86
N CYS A 13 1.21 8.51 -6.94
CA CYS A 13 0.54 8.19 -8.22
C CYS A 13 -1.00 8.22 -8.17
N GLY A 14 -1.59 8.51 -7.01
CA GLY A 14 -3.05 8.55 -6.83
C GLY A 14 -3.74 7.17 -6.76
N ARG A 15 -3.07 6.07 -7.12
CA ARG A 15 -3.66 4.72 -7.08
C ARG A 15 -3.97 4.30 -5.64
N ARG A 16 -5.05 3.55 -5.41
CA ARG A 16 -5.37 3.01 -4.09
C ARG A 16 -4.24 2.12 -3.56
N ILE A 17 -3.81 2.38 -2.33
CA ILE A 17 -2.85 1.54 -1.59
C ILE A 17 -3.54 0.23 -1.23
N ARG A 18 -2.85 -0.88 -1.50
CA ARG A 18 -3.32 -2.22 -1.16
C ARG A 18 -2.63 -2.68 0.13
N ARG A 19 -3.36 -3.46 0.90
CA ARG A 19 -2.79 -4.24 1.99
C ARG A 19 -2.70 -5.69 1.56
N MET A 20 -1.61 -6.34 1.94
CA MET A 20 -1.42 -7.78 1.85
C MET A 20 -0.86 -8.28 3.18
N VAL A 21 -1.24 -9.48 3.58
CA VAL A 21 -0.66 -10.14 4.74
C VAL A 21 0.43 -11.07 4.25
N LEU A 22 1.69 -10.80 4.62
CA LEU A 22 2.82 -11.68 4.38
C LEU A 22 3.13 -12.43 5.68
N GLY A 23 2.74 -13.70 5.73
CA GLY A 23 2.84 -14.52 6.95
C GLY A 23 2.01 -13.91 8.09
N GLN A 24 2.69 -13.41 9.12
CA GLN A 24 2.08 -12.78 10.31
C GLN A 24 2.18 -11.24 10.30
N ARG A 25 2.59 -10.62 9.18
CA ARG A 25 2.77 -9.16 9.08
C ARG A 25 1.87 -8.56 8.00
N SER A 26 1.13 -7.50 8.34
CA SER A 26 0.37 -6.72 7.38
C SER A 26 1.27 -5.72 6.66
N THR A 27 1.45 -5.87 5.35
CA THR A 27 2.22 -4.97 4.51
C THR A 27 1.30 -4.09 3.67
N HIS A 28 1.52 -2.79 3.73
CA HIS A 28 0.82 -1.80 2.91
C HIS A 28 1.74 -1.38 1.77
N PHE A 29 1.28 -1.53 0.53
CA PHE A 29 2.08 -1.21 -0.64
C PHE A 29 1.24 -0.64 -1.78
N CYS A 30 1.89 0.13 -2.65
CA CYS A 30 1.30 0.61 -3.88
C CYS A 30 1.80 -0.24 -5.04
N ALA A 31 0.92 -1.03 -5.66
CA ALA A 31 1.28 -1.93 -6.78
C ALA A 31 1.83 -1.21 -8.02
N ARG A 32 1.72 0.13 -8.11
CA ARG A 32 2.28 0.95 -9.19
C ARG A 32 3.63 1.55 -8.84
N CYS A 33 3.82 1.99 -7.60
CA CYS A 33 5.02 2.71 -7.17
C CYS A 33 6.06 1.81 -6.51
N GLN A 34 5.64 0.67 -5.98
CA GLN A 34 6.49 -0.33 -5.33
C GLN A 34 6.55 -1.51 -6.29
N ARG A 35 7.61 -1.52 -7.10
CA ARG A 35 8.01 -2.60 -8.00
C ARG A 35 9.36 -3.12 -7.54
#